data_AF-A0A7J4UZ75-F1
#
_entry.id   AF-A0A7J4UZ75-F1
#
_cell.length_a   1.000
_cell.length_b   1.000
_cell.length_c   1.000
_cell.angle_alpha   90.00
_cell.angle_beta   90.00
_cell.angle_gamma   90.00
#
_symmetry.space_group_name_H-M   'P 1'
#
loop_
_entity.id
_entity.type
_entity.pdbx_description
1 polymer ?
#
loop_
_entity_poly.entity_id
_entity_poly.type
_entity_poly.pdbx_seq_one_letter_code
_entity_poly.pdbx_strand_id
1 'polypeptide(L)'
;MPEAPNGPKRRVYMDHAAACPVDPRVIERMMPYFSERFGNPSSIHSAGREPKKALEDARANIARLVNAKRKEEIIFTGGATEANNLGIKGVAMRLKAEGNHVVTSAIEHISVLNIMKYLQKQGFEVTFVPPDEDGLVDIAEL
;
A
#
# COMPACT_ATOMS: atom_id res chain seq x y z
N MET A 1 44.64 28.02 5.95
CA MET A 1 43.32 27.40 5.69
C MET A 1 42.62 27.30 7.05
N PRO A 2 41.49 27.99 7.30
CA PRO A 2 40.78 27.81 8.56
C PRO A 2 40.16 26.41 8.60
N GLU A 3 40.43 25.67 9.67
CA GLU A 3 39.94 24.31 9.90
C GLU A 3 38.41 24.29 10.00
N ALA A 4 37.77 23.33 9.35
CA ALA A 4 36.33 23.14 9.46
C ALA A 4 35.98 22.75 10.91
N PRO A 5 34.90 23.32 11.50
CA PRO A 5 34.56 23.08 12.90
C PRO A 5 34.28 21.59 13.17
N ASN A 6 35.02 21.01 14.12
CA ASN A 6 34.91 19.63 14.62
C ASN A 6 33.66 19.43 15.50
N GLY A 7 32.47 19.57 14.91
CA GLY A 7 31.19 19.16 15.51
C GLY A 7 30.70 17.82 14.96
N PRO A 8 29.84 17.07 15.67
CA PRO A 8 29.22 15.87 15.12
C PRO A 8 28.45 16.22 13.83
N LYS A 9 28.79 15.56 12.72
CA LYS A 9 28.13 15.78 11.43
C LYS A 9 26.63 15.51 11.56
N ARG A 10 25.80 16.55 11.37
CA ARG A 10 24.35 16.43 11.31
C ARG A 10 23.97 15.55 10.13
N ARG A 11 23.34 14.39 10.40
CA ARG A 11 22.72 13.57 9.35
C ARG A 11 21.38 14.19 8.99
N VAL A 12 21.16 14.48 7.71
CA VAL A 12 19.89 14.96 7.19
C VAL A 12 19.34 13.89 6.24
N TYR A 13 18.09 13.50 6.44
CA TYR A 13 17.40 12.54 5.59
C TYR A 13 16.43 13.31 4.70
N MET A 14 16.63 13.25 3.38
CA MET A 14 15.83 13.98 2.38
C MET A 14 15.14 13.04 1.39
N ASP A 15 14.90 11.78 1.77
CA ASP A 15 14.35 10.73 0.90
C ASP A 15 13.03 10.15 1.45
N HIS A 16 12.13 11.03 1.89
CA HIS A 16 10.84 10.61 2.49
C HIS A 16 9.88 9.92 1.52
N ALA A 17 10.12 10.04 0.22
CA ALA A 17 9.39 9.28 -0.80
C ALA A 17 9.71 7.78 -0.73
N ALA A 18 10.94 7.40 -0.35
CA ALA A 18 11.34 6.00 -0.20
C ALA A 18 10.93 5.42 1.17
N ALA A 19 11.15 6.15 2.26
CA ALA A 19 10.75 5.74 3.60
C ALA A 19 10.61 6.92 4.57
N CYS A 20 9.71 6.79 5.55
CA CYS A 20 9.50 7.80 6.58
C CYS A 20 9.71 7.18 7.97
N PRO A 21 10.38 7.86 8.92
CA PRO A 21 10.41 7.39 10.31
C PRO A 21 8.99 7.31 10.86
N VAL A 22 8.73 6.24 11.61
CA VAL A 22 7.43 6.06 12.28
C VAL A 22 7.26 7.15 13.33
N ASP A 23 6.09 7.81 13.33
CA ASP A 23 5.75 8.80 14.35
C ASP A 23 5.80 8.17 15.76
N PRO A 24 6.46 8.79 16.75
CA PRO A 24 6.55 8.22 18.11
C PRO A 24 5.19 7.85 18.72
N ARG A 25 4.12 8.58 18.40
CA ARG A 25 2.75 8.29 18.85
C ARG A 25 2.22 6.99 18.26
N VAL A 26 2.64 6.63 17.05
CA VAL A 26 2.29 5.35 16.42
C VAL A 26 3.02 4.21 17.13
N ILE A 27 4.32 4.39 17.42
CA ILE A 27 5.12 3.40 18.17
C ILE A 27 4.47 3.13 19.53
N GLU A 28 4.19 4.19 20.30
CA GLU A 28 3.55 4.08 21.62
C GLU A 28 2.24 3.29 21.57
N ARG A 29 1.41 3.51 20.55
CA ARG A 29 0.15 2.78 20.35
C ARG A 29 0.34 1.32 19.95
N MET A 30 1.42 1.01 19.24
CA MET A 30 1.72 -0.36 18.78
C MET A 30 2.33 -1.23 19.90
N MET A 31 3.18 -0.66 20.76
CA MET A 31 3.96 -1.41 21.75
C MET A 31 3.14 -2.39 22.62
N PRO A 32 1.95 -2.04 23.14
CA PRO A 32 1.17 -2.97 23.97
C PRO A 32 0.81 -4.28 23.27
N TYR A 33 0.69 -4.30 21.93
CA TYR A 33 0.35 -5.50 21.15
C TYR A 33 1.54 -6.45 20.95
N PHE A 34 2.75 -6.02 21.31
CA PHE A 34 3.95 -6.87 21.35
C PHE A 34 4.22 -7.48 22.73
N SER A 35 3.54 -7.01 23.79
CA SER A 35 3.78 -7.46 25.17
C SER A 35 2.50 -7.97 25.83
N GLU A 36 1.61 -7.08 26.23
CA GLU A 36 0.45 -7.37 27.10
C GLU A 36 -0.78 -7.83 26.32
N ARG A 37 -0.93 -7.34 25.08
CA ARG A 37 -2.11 -7.51 24.20
C ARG A 37 -1.75 -8.34 22.97
N PHE A 38 -0.97 -9.39 23.16
CA PHE A 38 -0.35 -10.20 22.10
C PHE A 38 -1.28 -11.25 21.46
N GLY A 39 -2.50 -11.41 21.97
CA GLY A 39 -3.35 -12.53 21.58
C GLY A 39 -3.78 -12.51 20.11
N ASN A 40 -4.09 -13.69 19.58
CA ASN A 40 -4.55 -13.84 18.21
C ASN A 40 -5.97 -13.25 18.05
N PRO A 41 -6.19 -12.27 17.14
CA PRO A 41 -7.50 -11.64 16.93
C PRO A 41 -8.58 -12.60 16.39
N SER A 42 -8.19 -13.77 15.88
CA SER A 42 -9.12 -14.82 15.45
C SER A 42 -9.62 -15.69 16.62
N SER A 43 -8.99 -15.59 17.79
CA SER A 43 -9.39 -16.36 18.97
C SER A 43 -10.64 -15.80 19.64
N ILE A 44 -11.53 -16.69 20.11
CA ILE A 44 -12.78 -16.33 20.79
C ILE A 44 -12.60 -16.00 22.29
N HIS A 45 -11.48 -16.42 22.88
CA HIS A 45 -11.17 -16.22 24.31
C HIS A 45 -10.70 -14.79 24.60
N SER A 46 -10.58 -14.44 25.89
CA SER A 46 -10.27 -13.09 26.38
C SER A 46 -9.07 -12.44 25.69
N ALA A 47 -7.95 -13.17 25.58
CA ALA A 47 -6.74 -12.65 24.95
C ALA A 47 -6.90 -12.27 23.46
N GLY A 48 -7.86 -12.84 22.73
CA GLY A 48 -8.13 -12.50 21.33
C GLY A 48 -9.12 -11.33 21.16
N ARG A 49 -9.98 -11.07 22.15
CA ARG A 49 -11.03 -10.05 22.05
C ARG A 49 -10.48 -8.63 21.92
N GLU A 50 -9.45 -8.30 22.69
CA GLU A 50 -8.86 -6.96 22.69
C GLU A 50 -8.10 -6.64 21.39
N PRO A 51 -7.20 -7.50 20.88
CA PRO A 51 -6.56 -7.31 19.57
C PRO A 51 -7.57 -7.27 18.42
N LYS A 52 -8.62 -8.12 18.47
CA LYS A 52 -9.70 -8.07 17.49
C LYS A 52 -10.39 -6.71 17.45
N LYS A 53 -10.73 -6.16 18.63
CA LYS A 53 -11.32 -4.82 18.73
C LYS A 53 -10.38 -3.76 18.15
N ALA A 54 -9.09 -3.83 18.46
CA ALA A 54 -8.10 -2.90 17.95
C ALA A 54 -8.00 -2.90 16.42
N LEU A 55 -8.03 -4.09 15.79
CA LEU A 55 -8.07 -4.22 14.33
C LEU A 55 -9.35 -3.63 13.72
N GLU A 56 -10.50 -3.86 14.35
CA GLU A 56 -11.78 -3.32 13.88
C GLU A 56 -11.86 -1.79 14.01
N ASP A 57 -11.33 -1.24 15.10
CA ASP A 57 -11.22 0.21 15.29
C ASP A 57 -10.24 0.83 14.27
N ALA A 58 -9.09 0.17 14.01
CA ALA A 58 -8.15 0.59 12.98
C ALA A 58 -8.78 0.57 11.58
N ARG A 59 -9.54 -0.48 11.26
CA ARG A 59 -10.26 -0.62 9.99
C ARG A 59 -11.28 0.51 9.80
N ALA A 60 -12.07 0.81 10.83
CA ALA A 60 -13.03 1.91 10.80
C ALA A 60 -12.36 3.28 10.64
N ASN A 61 -11.22 3.50 11.30
CA ASN A 61 -10.45 4.73 11.16
C ASN A 61 -9.90 4.93 9.75
N ILE A 62 -9.34 3.87 9.14
CA ILE A 62 -8.85 3.93 7.76
C ILE A 62 -10.01 4.15 6.78
N ALA A 63 -11.13 3.44 6.95
CA ALA A 63 -12.31 3.62 6.11
C ALA A 63 -12.79 5.07 6.10
N ARG A 64 -12.84 5.71 7.27
CA ARG A 64 -13.16 7.13 7.41
C ARG A 64 -12.12 8.04 6.75
N LEU A 65 -10.83 7.73 6.89
CA LEU A 65 -9.75 8.51 6.28
C LEU A 65 -9.83 8.53 4.75
N VAL A 66 -10.13 7.38 4.13
CA VAL A 66 -10.19 7.25 2.67
C VAL A 66 -11.62 7.39 2.11
N ASN A 67 -12.58 7.78 2.95
CA ASN A 67 -14.00 7.93 2.60
C ASN A 67 -14.62 6.66 1.96
N ALA A 68 -14.26 5.49 2.47
CA ALA A 68 -14.90 4.22 2.09
C ALA A 68 -16.34 4.16 2.65
N LYS A 69 -17.26 3.52 1.92
CA LYS A 69 -18.67 3.43 2.34
C LYS A 69 -18.84 2.52 3.55
N ARG A 70 -18.03 1.46 3.63
CA ARG A 70 -18.09 0.45 4.67
C ARG A 70 -16.68 0.07 5.11
N LYS A 71 -16.49 -0.20 6.40
CA LYS A 71 -15.17 -0.62 6.90
C LYS A 71 -14.72 -1.97 6.33
N GLU A 72 -15.67 -2.83 5.96
CA GLU A 72 -15.44 -4.14 5.33
C GLU A 72 -14.77 -4.04 3.96
N GLU A 73 -14.73 -2.85 3.34
CA GLU A 73 -14.01 -2.58 2.09
C GLU A 73 -12.50 -2.41 2.30
N ILE A 74 -12.05 -2.24 3.56
CA ILE A 74 -10.63 -2.14 3.90
C ILE A 74 -10.08 -3.53 4.16
N ILE A 75 -9.06 -3.94 3.39
CA ILE A 75 -8.31 -5.18 3.58
C ILE A 75 -6.89 -4.82 4.00
N PHE A 76 -6.40 -5.42 5.09
CA PHE A 76 -5.01 -5.27 5.51
C PHE A 76 -4.13 -6.28 4.74
N THR A 77 -3.10 -5.79 4.08
CA THR A 77 -2.06 -6.59 3.41
C THR A 77 -0.70 -6.31 4.05
N GLY A 78 0.33 -7.07 3.69
CA GLY A 78 1.71 -6.82 4.08
C GLY A 78 2.34 -5.55 3.48
N GLY A 79 1.64 -4.87 2.56
CA GLY A 79 2.07 -3.60 1.98
C GLY A 79 1.44 -3.32 0.62
N ALA A 80 1.81 -2.17 0.02
CA ALA A 80 1.26 -1.70 -1.25
C ALA A 80 1.55 -2.66 -2.43
N THR A 81 2.73 -3.28 -2.47
CA THR A 81 3.07 -4.27 -3.51
C THR A 81 2.12 -5.47 -3.50
N GLU A 82 1.79 -5.99 -2.32
CA GLU A 82 0.83 -7.08 -2.17
C GLU A 82 -0.59 -6.62 -2.51
N ALA A 83 -1.00 -5.43 -2.06
CA ALA A 83 -2.31 -4.85 -2.37
C ALA A 83 -2.52 -4.68 -3.88
N ASN A 84 -1.53 -4.14 -4.59
CA ASN A 84 -1.56 -4.01 -6.05
C ASN A 84 -1.68 -5.37 -6.74
N ASN A 85 -0.94 -6.38 -6.27
CA ASN A 85 -1.05 -7.75 -6.79
C ASN A 85 -2.46 -8.31 -6.56
N LEU A 86 -2.99 -8.19 -5.36
CA LEU A 86 -4.31 -8.69 -4.99
C LEU A 86 -5.41 -8.04 -5.85
N GLY A 87 -5.42 -6.71 -5.93
CA GLY A 87 -6.44 -5.96 -6.66
C GLY A 87 -6.39 -6.23 -8.17
N ILE A 88 -5.22 -6.06 -8.79
CA ILE A 88 -5.10 -6.13 -10.25
C ILE A 88 -5.21 -7.58 -10.73
N LYS A 89 -4.40 -8.51 -10.19
CA LYS A 89 -4.45 -9.91 -10.62
C LYS A 89 -5.78 -10.56 -10.27
N GLY A 90 -6.31 -10.27 -9.09
CA GLY A 90 -7.58 -10.83 -8.63
C GLY A 90 -8.72 -10.48 -9.58
N VAL A 91 -8.86 -9.20 -9.93
CA VAL A 91 -9.91 -8.73 -10.86
C VAL A 91 -9.67 -9.25 -12.28
N ALA A 92 -8.47 -9.07 -12.82
CA ALA A 92 -8.16 -9.49 -14.20
C ALA A 92 -8.42 -10.99 -14.40
N MET A 93 -7.97 -11.84 -13.48
CA MET A 93 -8.19 -13.28 -13.56
C MET A 93 -9.65 -13.67 -13.39
N ARG A 94 -10.37 -12.99 -12.49
CA ARG A 94 -11.80 -13.26 -12.27
C ARG A 94 -12.66 -12.91 -13.48
N LEU A 95 -12.31 -11.85 -14.21
CA LEU A 95 -13.07 -11.33 -15.36
C LEU A 95 -12.54 -11.81 -16.71
N LYS A 96 -11.53 -12.68 -16.74
CA LYS A 96 -10.84 -13.09 -17.98
C LYS A 96 -11.76 -13.60 -19.09
N ALA A 97 -12.87 -14.26 -18.73
CA ALA A 97 -13.85 -14.77 -19.69
C ALA A 97 -14.75 -13.66 -20.28
N GLU A 98 -14.89 -12.54 -19.58
CA GLU A 98 -15.69 -11.38 -19.97
C GLU A 98 -14.86 -10.38 -20.80
N GLY A 99 -13.53 -10.40 -20.62
CA GLY A 99 -12.57 -9.62 -21.41
C GLY A 99 -11.15 -9.84 -20.92
N ASN A 100 -10.18 -9.56 -21.79
CA ASN A 100 -8.76 -9.78 -21.53
C ASN A 100 -7.89 -8.55 -21.84
N HIS A 101 -8.48 -7.36 -21.95
CA HIS A 101 -7.75 -6.10 -22.16
C HIS A 101 -7.62 -5.33 -20.85
N VAL A 102 -6.40 -4.88 -20.55
CA VAL A 102 -6.08 -4.06 -19.37
C VAL A 102 -5.37 -2.80 -19.81
N VAL A 103 -5.77 -1.67 -19.25
CA VAL A 103 -5.15 -0.37 -19.52
C VAL A 103 -4.44 0.12 -18.26
N THR A 104 -3.26 0.70 -18.41
CA THR A 104 -2.45 1.28 -17.34
C THR A 104 -1.65 2.48 -17.85
N SER A 105 -1.15 3.34 -16.97
CA SER A 105 -0.13 4.33 -17.37
C SER A 105 1.25 3.67 -17.52
N ALA A 106 2.13 4.27 -18.33
CA ALA A 106 3.52 3.85 -18.49
C ALA A 106 4.42 4.26 -17.30
N ILE A 107 3.92 5.13 -16.40
CA ILE A 107 4.67 5.72 -15.27
C ILE A 107 4.34 5.09 -13.92
N GLU A 108 3.59 3.98 -13.90
CA GLU A 108 3.26 3.30 -12.65
C GLU A 108 4.49 2.76 -11.89
N HIS A 109 4.34 2.58 -10.58
CA HIS A 109 5.34 1.90 -9.77
C HIS A 109 5.63 0.47 -10.27
N ILE A 110 6.86 -0.02 -10.05
CA ILE A 110 7.30 -1.35 -10.51
C ILE A 110 6.39 -2.49 -10.03
N SER A 111 5.70 -2.32 -8.90
CA SER A 111 4.72 -3.30 -8.39
C SER A 111 3.53 -3.48 -9.33
N VAL A 112 3.16 -2.46 -10.11
CA VAL A 112 2.06 -2.50 -11.08
C VAL A 112 2.60 -2.97 -12.44
N LEU A 113 3.68 -2.37 -12.94
CA LEU A 113 4.27 -2.72 -14.24
C LEU A 113 4.66 -4.21 -14.34
N ASN A 114 5.16 -4.81 -13.24
CA ASN A 114 5.47 -6.24 -13.23
C ASN A 114 4.23 -7.14 -13.28
N ILE A 115 3.09 -6.67 -12.74
CA ILE A 115 1.82 -7.39 -12.86
C ILE A 115 1.36 -7.36 -14.31
N MET A 116 1.49 -6.22 -14.99
CA MET A 116 1.12 -6.09 -16.40
C MET A 116 1.92 -7.02 -17.30
N LYS A 117 3.25 -7.07 -17.11
CA LYS A 117 4.12 -8.04 -17.81
C LYS A 117 3.72 -9.48 -17.52
N TYR A 118 3.31 -9.78 -16.29
CA TYR A 118 2.78 -11.09 -15.95
C TYR A 118 1.46 -11.37 -16.69
N LEU A 119 0.51 -10.44 -16.71
CA LEU A 119 -0.77 -10.61 -17.40
C LEU A 119 -0.60 -10.78 -18.91
N GLN A 120 0.32 -10.05 -19.56
CA GLN A 120 0.69 -10.29 -20.96
C GLN A 120 1.11 -11.74 -21.21
N LYS A 121 1.96 -12.31 -20.34
CA LYS A 121 2.35 -13.73 -20.42
C LYS A 121 1.18 -14.69 -20.19
N GLN A 122 0.10 -14.23 -19.56
CA GLN A 122 -1.13 -15.00 -19.34
C GLN A 122 -2.16 -14.81 -20.48
N GLY A 123 -1.80 -14.11 -21.55
CA GLY A 123 -2.64 -13.89 -22.73
C GLY A 123 -3.58 -12.68 -22.63
N PHE A 124 -3.31 -11.75 -21.72
CA PHE A 124 -4.00 -10.45 -21.70
C PHE A 124 -3.36 -9.50 -22.70
N GLU A 125 -4.18 -8.70 -23.36
CA GLU A 125 -3.73 -7.51 -24.05
C GLU A 125 -3.52 -6.40 -23.00
N VAL A 126 -2.42 -5.65 -23.10
CA VAL A 126 -2.14 -4.55 -22.18
C VAL A 126 -1.74 -3.30 -22.95
N THR A 127 -2.48 -2.22 -22.72
CA THR A 127 -2.15 -0.88 -23.21
C THR A 127 -1.44 -0.09 -22.11
N PHE A 128 -0.30 0.49 -22.47
CA PHE A 128 0.44 1.43 -21.62
C PHE A 128 0.27 2.84 -22.20
N VAL A 129 -0.46 3.70 -21.51
CA VAL A 129 -0.67 5.09 -21.92
C VAL A 129 0.54 5.93 -21.50
N PRO A 130 1.23 6.62 -22.44
CA PRO A 130 2.35 7.48 -22.10
C PRO A 130 1.86 8.73 -21.35
N PRO A 131 2.68 9.33 -20.48
CA PRO A 131 2.39 10.65 -19.95
C PRO A 131 2.70 11.75 -20.99
N ASP A 132 2.13 12.93 -20.78
CA ASP A 132 2.55 14.17 -21.41
C ASP A 132 3.86 14.73 -20.82
N GLU A 133 4.23 15.95 -21.22
CA GLU A 133 5.44 16.63 -20.75
C GLU A 133 5.42 17.01 -19.26
N ASP A 134 4.24 17.12 -18.66
CA ASP A 134 4.04 17.42 -17.24
C ASP A 134 3.92 16.15 -16.38
N GLY A 135 3.98 14.97 -17.00
CA GLY A 135 3.84 13.68 -16.31
C GLY A 135 2.39 13.26 -16.08
N LEU A 136 1.43 13.86 -16.79
CA LEU A 136 -0.01 13.56 -16.68
C LEU A 136 -0.47 12.64 -17.80
N VAL A 137 -1.50 11.83 -17.53
CA VAL A 137 -2.14 10.99 -18.56
C VAL A 137 -3.38 11.70 -19.07
N ASP A 138 -3.51 11.82 -20.39
CA ASP A 138 -4.72 12.37 -21.02
C ASP A 138 -5.88 11.39 -20.86
N ILE A 139 -6.99 11.88 -20.30
CA ILE A 139 -8.22 11.11 -20.12
C ILE A 139 -8.84 10.73 -21.47
N ALA A 140 -8.62 11.53 -22.52
CA ALA A 140 -9.10 11.21 -23.86
C ALA A 140 -8.38 10.00 -24.50
N GLU A 141 -7.22 9.60 -23.97
CA GLU A 141 -6.45 8.44 -24.42
C GLU A 141 -6.71 7.16 -23.60
N LEU A 142 -7.58 7.24 -22.56
CA LEU A 142 -8.00 6.14 -21.69
C LEU A 142 -9.31 5.51 -22.15
#